data_AF-A0A914QR65-F1
#
_entry.id   AF-A0A914QR65-F1
#
_cell.length_a   1.000
_cell.length_b   1.000
_cell.length_c   1.000
_cell.angle_alpha   90.00
_cell.angle_beta   90.00
_cell.angle_gamma   90.00
#
_symmetry.space_group_name_H-M   'P 1'
#
loop_
_entity.id
_entity.type
_entity.pdbx_description
1 polymer ?
#
loop_
_entity_poly.entity_id
_entity_poly.type
_entity_poly.pdbx_seq_one_letter_code
_entity_poly.pdbx_strand_id
1 'polypeptide(L)'
;MHKAPAPKPRDNAAEMLLRMKDYESVIPDAAAKYMMTRTGTAVDDDICYRMLAISAQKFASDILSDAITIARSRGLGQTNRATKETKYVLTQELLKEVFSEHGIRTFNS
;
A
#
# COMPACT_ATOMS: atom_id res chain seq x y z
N MET A 1 32.45 -1.73 -31.64
CA MET A 1 31.89 -0.79 -30.64
C MET A 1 30.46 -1.24 -30.32
N HIS A 2 30.25 -1.98 -29.23
CA HIS A 2 28.90 -2.34 -28.78
C HIS A 2 28.27 -1.12 -28.11
N LYS A 3 27.20 -0.58 -28.72
CA LYS A 3 26.45 0.56 -28.18
C LYS A 3 25.72 0.09 -26.93
N ALA A 4 25.91 0.76 -25.80
CA ALA A 4 25.17 0.47 -24.58
C ALA A 4 23.65 0.58 -24.85
N PRO A 5 22.81 -0.28 -24.24
CA PRO A 5 21.37 -0.22 -24.42
C PRO A 5 20.85 1.14 -23.94
N ALA A 6 19.90 1.72 -24.69
CA ALA A 6 19.27 2.98 -24.33
C ALA A 6 18.68 2.87 -22.91
N PRO A 7 18.79 3.93 -22.08
CA PRO A 7 18.18 3.93 -20.76
C PRO A 7 16.68 3.63 -20.90
N LYS A 8 16.16 2.67 -20.12
CA LYS A 8 14.73 2.43 -20.04
C LYS A 8 14.03 3.77 -19.76
N PRO A 9 12.92 4.10 -20.45
CA PRO A 9 12.14 5.29 -20.14
C PRO A 9 11.89 5.31 -18.63
N ARG A 10 12.27 6.39 -17.95
CA ARG A 10 11.84 6.61 -16.57
C ARG A 10 10.32 6.72 -16.65
N ASP A 11 9.60 5.81 -15.99
CA ASP A 11 8.17 5.99 -15.71
C ASP A 11 8.04 7.41 -15.13
N ASN A 12 7.47 8.32 -15.93
CA ASN A 12 7.34 9.71 -15.55
C ASN A 12 5.96 9.91 -14.92
N ALA A 13 5.84 10.91 -14.04
CA ALA A 13 4.60 11.16 -13.30
C ALA A 13 3.38 11.35 -14.23
N ALA A 14 3.59 11.91 -15.42
CA ALA A 14 2.51 12.12 -16.39
C ALA A 14 1.97 10.79 -16.95
N GLU A 15 2.84 9.82 -17.24
CA GLU A 15 2.44 8.49 -17.70
C GLU A 15 1.70 7.72 -16.60
N MET A 16 2.14 7.86 -15.35
CA MET A 16 1.43 7.29 -14.19
C MET A 16 0.01 7.86 -14.08
N LEU A 17 -0.13 9.19 -14.15
CA LEU A 17 -1.44 9.86 -14.11
C LEU A 17 -2.33 9.40 -15.26
N LEU A 18 -1.77 9.24 -16.47
CA LEU A 18 -2.55 8.76 -17.61
C LEU A 18 -3.11 7.35 -17.35
N ARG A 19 -2.28 6.43 -16.83
CA ARG A 19 -2.71 5.07 -16.49
C ARG A 19 -3.77 5.05 -15.37
N MET A 20 -3.76 6.01 -14.46
CA MET A 20 -4.73 6.10 -13.36
C MET A 20 -6.14 6.49 -13.83
N LYS A 21 -6.26 7.13 -15.01
CA LYS A 21 -7.58 7.46 -15.59
C LYS A 21 -8.40 6.23 -15.97
N ASP A 22 -7.76 5.08 -16.17
CA ASP A 22 -8.43 3.83 -16.52
C ASP A 22 -8.32 2.78 -15.40
N TYR A 23 -7.71 3.13 -14.26
CA TYR A 23 -7.52 2.21 -13.15
C TYR A 23 -8.72 2.20 -12.20
N GLU A 24 -9.31 1.03 -12.00
CA GLU A 24 -10.29 0.78 -10.95
C GLU A 24 -9.57 0.36 -9.67
N SER A 25 -9.52 1.26 -8.69
CA SER A 25 -8.86 1.00 -7.42
C SER A 25 -9.75 0.17 -6.48
N VAL A 26 -9.13 -0.61 -5.59
CA VAL A 26 -9.85 -1.45 -4.59
C VAL A 26 -10.75 -0.61 -3.68
N ILE A 27 -10.34 0.62 -3.37
CA ILE A 27 -11.13 1.63 -2.68
C ILE A 27 -12.02 2.31 -3.73
N PRO A 28 -13.36 2.23 -3.61
CA PRO A 28 -14.26 2.86 -4.58
C PRO A 28 -14.14 4.39 -4.59
N ASP A 29 -14.32 5.00 -5.77
CA ASP A 29 -14.25 6.46 -5.95
C ASP A 29 -15.19 7.21 -5.00
N ALA A 30 -16.39 6.66 -4.73
CA ALA A 30 -17.34 7.24 -3.78
C ALA A 30 -16.78 7.34 -2.34
N ALA A 31 -16.01 6.35 -1.90
CA ALA A 31 -15.38 6.36 -0.58
C ALA A 31 -14.24 7.40 -0.51
N ALA A 32 -13.44 7.51 -1.59
CA ALA A 32 -12.40 8.53 -1.70
C ALA A 32 -13.00 9.95 -1.72
N LYS A 33 -14.08 10.17 -2.48
CA LYS A 33 -14.84 11.43 -2.53
C LYS A 33 -15.38 11.83 -1.16
N TYR A 34 -15.96 10.88 -0.43
CA TYR A 34 -16.44 11.11 0.93
C TYR A 34 -15.31 11.57 1.86
N MET A 35 -14.15 10.91 1.82
CA MET A 35 -13.00 11.28 2.66
C MET A 35 -12.49 12.69 2.35
N MET A 36 -12.34 13.07 1.09
CA MET A 36 -11.92 14.43 0.71
C MET A 36 -12.93 15.50 1.14
N THR A 37 -14.22 15.24 0.92
CA THR A 37 -15.28 16.17 1.33
C THR A 37 -15.26 16.37 2.85
N ARG A 38 -15.04 15.30 3.61
CA ARG A 38 -14.93 15.35 5.08
C ARG A 38 -13.73 16.17 5.55
N THR A 39 -12.65 16.25 4.78
CA THR A 39 -11.50 17.12 5.08
C THR A 39 -11.68 18.56 4.60
N GLY A 40 -12.85 18.91 4.04
CA GLY A 40 -13.13 20.23 3.48
C GLY A 40 -12.54 20.45 2.09
N THR A 41 -12.11 19.38 1.41
CA THR A 41 -11.50 19.44 0.08
C THR A 41 -12.50 18.94 -0.97
N ALA A 42 -12.73 19.73 -2.00
CA ALA A 42 -13.44 19.31 -3.20
C ALA A 42 -12.52 19.49 -4.41
N VAL A 43 -12.50 18.51 -5.30
CA VAL A 43 -11.74 18.54 -6.55
C VAL A 43 -12.64 18.11 -7.69
N ASP A 44 -12.52 18.80 -8.83
CA ASP A 44 -13.36 18.56 -9.99
C ASP A 44 -12.86 17.37 -10.83
N ASP A 45 -11.56 17.07 -10.77
CA ASP A 45 -10.93 15.99 -11.53
C ASP A 45 -10.98 14.67 -10.75
N ASP A 46 -11.63 13.66 -11.34
CA ASP A 46 -11.75 12.31 -10.77
C ASP A 46 -10.40 11.63 -10.53
N ILE A 47 -9.35 12.04 -11.27
CA ILE A 47 -8.00 11.52 -11.08
C ILE A 47 -7.47 11.76 -9.66
N CYS A 48 -7.89 12.85 -9.01
CA CYS A 48 -7.46 13.20 -7.66
C CYS A 48 -8.02 12.21 -6.63
N TYR A 49 -9.28 11.80 -6.77
CA TYR A 49 -9.89 10.80 -5.88
C TYR A 49 -9.23 9.43 -6.05
N ARG A 50 -8.93 9.04 -7.30
CA ARG A 50 -8.23 7.78 -7.57
C ARG A 50 -6.79 7.80 -7.08
N MET A 51 -6.10 8.94 -7.20
CA MET A 51 -4.77 9.11 -6.63
C MET A 51 -4.75 8.94 -5.12
N LEU A 52 -5.72 9.54 -4.43
CA LEU A 52 -5.88 9.34 -2.99
C LEU A 52 -6.13 7.86 -2.67
N ALA A 53 -7.03 7.22 -3.41
CA ALA A 53 -7.40 5.82 -3.22
C ALA A 53 -6.21 4.86 -3.40
N ILE A 54 -5.44 5.01 -4.48
CA ILE A 54 -4.24 4.20 -4.75
C ILE A 54 -3.14 4.50 -3.71
N SER A 55 -2.96 5.76 -3.33
CA SER A 55 -1.95 6.13 -2.33
C SER A 55 -2.26 5.51 -0.97
N ALA A 56 -3.53 5.52 -0.55
CA ALA A 56 -3.99 4.87 0.67
C ALA A 56 -3.81 3.34 0.61
N GLN A 57 -4.11 2.71 -0.55
CA GLN A 57 -3.86 1.29 -0.77
C GLN A 57 -2.38 0.94 -0.69
N LYS A 58 -1.53 1.72 -1.34
CA LYS A 58 -0.08 1.53 -1.31
C LYS A 58 0.43 1.65 0.13
N PHE A 59 0.00 2.68 0.86
CA PHE A 59 0.38 2.87 2.26
C PHE A 59 0.04 1.66 3.13
N ALA A 60 -1.21 1.17 3.05
CA ALA A 60 -1.61 -0.04 3.79
C ALA A 60 -0.82 -1.29 3.33
N SER A 61 -0.55 -1.41 2.03
CA SER A 61 0.18 -2.54 1.45
C SER A 61 1.64 -2.56 1.90
N ASP A 62 2.30 -1.40 1.97
CA ASP A 62 3.68 -1.28 2.45
C ASP A 62 3.77 -1.75 3.92
N ILE A 63 2.89 -1.25 4.79
CA ILE A 63 2.80 -1.66 6.20
C ILE A 63 2.60 -3.17 6.34
N LEU A 64 1.66 -3.75 5.59
CA LEU A 64 1.38 -5.18 5.64
C LEU A 64 2.54 -6.02 5.08
N SER A 65 3.25 -5.50 4.08
CA SER A 65 4.44 -6.14 3.50
C SER A 65 5.59 -6.21 4.50
N ASP A 66 5.80 -5.15 5.28
CA ASP A 66 6.79 -5.14 6.35
C ASP A 66 6.38 -6.08 7.48
N ALA A 67 5.11 -6.03 7.89
CA ALA A 67 4.57 -6.93 8.91
C ALA A 67 4.77 -8.41 8.54
N ILE A 68 4.47 -8.81 7.30
CA ILE A 68 4.66 -10.21 6.90
C ILE A 68 6.14 -10.58 6.76
N THR A 69 7.00 -9.63 6.39
CA THR A 69 8.46 -9.85 6.33
C THR A 69 9.02 -10.12 7.73
N ILE A 70 8.64 -9.32 8.72
CA ILE A 70 9.01 -9.52 10.12
C ILE A 70 8.41 -10.83 10.67
N ALA A 71 7.14 -11.13 10.36
CA ALA A 71 6.50 -12.37 10.82
C ALA A 71 7.19 -13.63 10.26
N ARG A 72 7.64 -13.58 9.00
CA ARG A 72 8.43 -14.66 8.37
C ARG A 72 9.80 -14.80 9.00
N SER A 73 10.53 -13.70 9.19
CA SER A 73 11.89 -13.74 9.76
C SER A 73 11.90 -14.30 11.18
N ARG A 74 10.82 -14.11 11.93
CA ARG A 74 10.63 -14.63 13.30
C ARG A 74 9.97 -16.01 13.38
N GLY A 75 9.59 -16.60 12.25
CA GLY A 75 8.93 -17.90 12.23
C GLY A 75 7.56 -17.92 12.93
N LEU A 76 6.83 -16.81 12.92
CA LEU A 76 5.50 -16.70 13.55
C LEU A 76 4.38 -17.44 12.77
N GLY A 77 4.74 -18.06 11.65
CA GLY A 77 3.81 -18.81 10.82
C GLY A 77 3.38 -20.12 11.47
N GLN A 78 2.08 -20.41 11.40
CA GLN A 78 1.54 -21.70 11.80
C GLN A 78 1.39 -22.58 10.56
N THR A 79 2.23 -23.62 10.46
CA THR A 79 2.17 -24.58 9.35
C THR A 79 1.26 -25.74 9.67
N ASN A 80 0.24 -25.95 8.84
CA ASN A 80 -0.58 -27.13 8.89
C ASN A 80 0.18 -28.30 8.24
N ARG A 81 0.41 -29.38 8.98
CA ARG A 81 1.16 -30.55 8.50
C ARG A 81 0.44 -31.35 7.42
N ALA A 82 -0.89 -31.34 7.40
CA ALA A 82 -1.69 -32.09 6.41
C ALA A 82 -1.71 -31.37 5.06
N THR A 83 -1.87 -30.04 5.05
CA THR A 83 -1.97 -29.26 3.80
C THR A 83 -0.65 -28.62 3.36
N LYS A 84 0.38 -28.64 4.23
CA LYS A 84 1.65 -27.90 4.08
C LYS A 84 1.46 -26.39 3.92
N GLU A 85 0.29 -25.86 4.27
CA GLU A 85 -0.03 -24.44 4.22
C GLU A 85 0.49 -23.74 5.48
N THR A 86 1.22 -22.63 5.32
CA THR A 86 1.66 -21.78 6.43
C THR A 86 0.79 -20.52 6.49
N LYS A 87 0.10 -20.34 7.61
CA LYS A 87 -0.75 -19.16 7.87
C LYS A 87 -0.05 -18.21 8.82
N TYR A 88 -0.24 -16.92 8.58
CA TYR A 88 0.27 -15.85 9.44
C TYR A 88 -0.92 -15.08 10.02
N VAL A 89 -0.79 -14.64 11.27
CA VAL A 89 -1.78 -13.82 11.95
C VAL A 89 -1.18 -12.45 12.21
N LEU A 90 -1.89 -11.39 11.81
CA LEU A 90 -1.51 -10.03 12.13
C LEU A 90 -1.87 -9.73 13.59
N THR A 91 -0.86 -9.65 14.46
CA THR A 91 -1.04 -9.39 15.90
C THR A 91 -0.81 -7.91 16.23
N GLN A 92 -1.35 -7.46 17.37
CA GLN A 92 -1.13 -6.09 17.84
C GLN A 92 0.35 -5.82 18.16
N GLU A 93 1.07 -6.81 18.70
CA GLU A 93 2.51 -6.69 19.00
C GLU A 93 3.33 -6.45 17.74
N LEU A 94 3.08 -7.26 16.69
CA LEU A 94 3.72 -7.10 15.38
C LEU A 94 3.38 -5.73 14.77
N LEU A 95 2.11 -5.32 14.85
CA LEU A 95 1.67 -4.08 14.24
C LEU A 95 2.25 -2.85 14.95
N LYS A 96 2.39 -2.87 16.28
CA LYS A 96 3.05 -1.80 17.05
C LYS A 96 4.49 -1.59 16.63
N GLU A 97 5.22 -2.68 16.41
CA GLU A 97 6.61 -2.63 15.95
C GLU A 97 6.72 -2.01 14.57
N VAL A 98 5.95 -2.52 13.59
CA VAL A 98 5.92 -1.97 12.23
C VAL A 98 5.56 -0.48 12.26
N PHE A 99 4.51 -0.11 13.00
CA PHE A 99 4.12 1.29 13.13
C PHE A 99 5.22 2.17 13.73
N SER A 100 6.01 1.67 14.68
CA SER A 100 7.15 2.40 15.21
C SER A 100 8.22 2.68 14.15
N GLU A 101 8.49 1.74 13.25
CA GLU A 101 9.42 1.92 12.12
C GLU A 101 8.93 2.97 11.12
N HIS A 102 7.61 3.05 10.92
CA HIS A 102 6.95 4.05 10.08
C HIS A 102 6.70 5.40 10.78
N GLY A 103 7.11 5.56 12.04
CA GLY A 103 6.90 6.79 12.83
C GLY A 103 5.44 7.03 13.26
N ILE A 104 4.60 6.00 13.19
CA ILE A 104 3.18 6.06 13.55
C ILE A 104 3.02 5.74 15.04
N ARG A 105 2.47 6.67 15.82
CA ARG A 105 2.21 6.48 17.25
C ARG A 105 0.91 5.69 17.45
N THR A 106 1.01 4.58 18.17
CA THR A 106 -0.18 3.86 18.66
C THR A 106 -0.55 4.37 20.05
N PHE A 107 -1.85 4.47 20.35
CA PHE A 107 -2.36 4.91 21.65
C PHE A 107 -2.13 3.82 22.72
N ASN A 108 -0.88 3.62 23.15
CA ASN A 108 -0.51 2.99 24.43
C ASN A 108 1.01 3.04 24.66
N SER A 109 1.61 4.23 24.58
CA SER A 109 3.01 4.48 24.95
C SER A 109 3.10 5.58 25.98
#